data_AF-A0A358Y3V9-F1
#
_entry.id   AF-A0A358Y3V9-F1
#
_cell.length_a   1.000
_cell.length_b   1.000
_cell.length_c   1.000
_cell.angle_alpha   90.00
_cell.angle_beta   90.00
_cell.angle_gamma   90.00
#
_symmetry.space_group_name_H-M   'P 1'
#
loop_
_entity.id
_entity.type
_entity.pdbx_description
1 polymer ?
#
loop_
_entity_poly.entity_id
_entity_poly.type
_entity_poly.pdbx_seq_one_letter_code
_entity_poly.pdbx_strand_id
1 'polypeptide(L)'
;MSEITVTTADNLTDNPVISQMTKLGHEQILFCQDAASGLKAIISIHDTTLGPALGGTRMWMYQNEMEGLNDVLRLSRGMTYKNSISGLDL
;
A
#
# COMPACT_ATOMS: atom_id res chain seq x y z
N MET A 1 -1.38 -31.01 -23.50
CA MET A 1 -0.49 -29.89 -23.86
C MET A 1 -1.40 -28.70 -24.16
N SER A 2 -1.95 -28.05 -23.13
CA SER A 2 -2.81 -26.88 -23.30
C SER A 2 -1.92 -25.65 -23.35
N GLU A 3 -1.97 -24.95 -24.47
CA GLU A 3 -1.22 -23.73 -24.74
C GLU A 3 -1.54 -22.68 -23.66
N ILE A 4 -0.49 -22.25 -22.95
CA ILE A 4 -0.52 -21.07 -22.11
C ILE A 4 -0.56 -19.89 -23.08
N THR A 5 -1.74 -19.32 -23.28
CA THR A 5 -1.87 -18.00 -23.91
C THR A 5 -1.22 -17.00 -22.97
N VAL A 6 0.04 -16.65 -23.24
CA VAL A 6 0.72 -15.52 -22.62
C VAL A 6 -0.07 -14.29 -23.02
N THR A 7 -0.93 -13.81 -22.14
CA THR A 7 -1.63 -12.54 -22.30
C THR A 7 -0.56 -11.46 -22.40
N THR A 8 -0.41 -10.94 -23.62
CA THR A 8 0.49 -9.86 -23.98
C THR A 8 0.18 -8.62 -23.15
N ALA A 9 1.13 -8.20 -22.31
CA ALA A 9 1.41 -6.82 -21.89
C ALA A 9 0.25 -5.80 -21.84
N ASP A 10 -0.91 -6.16 -21.28
CA ASP A 10 -2.03 -5.23 -21.09
C ASP A 10 -1.75 -4.31 -19.89
N ASN A 11 -1.33 -3.08 -20.20
CA ASN A 11 -1.40 -1.84 -19.41
C ASN A 11 -1.41 -1.97 -17.86
N LEU A 12 -0.30 -2.43 -17.25
CA LEU A 12 -0.12 -2.31 -15.78
C LEU A 12 -0.25 -0.85 -15.28
N THR A 13 -0.03 0.12 -16.16
CA THR A 13 -0.18 1.57 -15.91
C THR A 13 -1.62 2.02 -15.67
N ASP A 14 -2.62 1.26 -16.12
CA ASP A 14 -4.04 1.58 -15.94
C ASP A 14 -4.60 1.02 -14.62
N ASN A 15 -3.87 0.15 -13.93
CA ASN A 15 -4.29 -0.37 -12.64
C ASN A 15 -4.19 0.73 -11.57
N PRO A 16 -5.30 1.15 -10.94
CA PRO A 16 -5.29 2.26 -9.99
C PRO A 16 -4.48 1.99 -8.72
N VAL A 17 -4.18 0.74 -8.39
CA VAL A 17 -3.34 0.38 -7.23
C VAL A 17 -1.87 0.39 -7.60
N ILE A 18 -1.48 -0.37 -8.62
CA ILE A 18 -0.07 -0.52 -9.04
C ILE A 18 0.49 0.80 -9.58
N SER A 19 -0.33 1.55 -10.32
CA SER A 19 0.04 2.87 -10.84
C SER A 19 0.32 3.86 -9.70
N GLN A 20 -0.52 3.89 -8.65
CA GLN A 20 -0.31 4.74 -7.48
C GLN A 20 0.90 4.29 -6.65
N MET A 21 1.06 2.99 -6.44
CA MET A 21 2.21 2.40 -5.74
C MET A 21 3.52 2.82 -6.40
N THR A 22 3.60 2.69 -7.72
CA THR A 22 4.77 3.08 -8.52
C THR A 22 4.99 4.60 -8.48
N LYS A 23 3.92 5.39 -8.64
CA LYS A 23 4.00 6.86 -8.63
C LYS A 23 4.49 7.43 -7.30
N LEU A 24 4.09 6.81 -6.20
CA LEU A 24 4.43 7.24 -4.85
C LEU A 24 5.66 6.53 -4.27
N GLY A 25 6.20 5.53 -4.97
CA GLY A 25 7.42 4.82 -4.58
C GLY A 25 7.22 3.84 -3.42
N HIS A 26 6.04 3.25 -3.26
CA HIS A 26 5.79 2.26 -2.21
C HIS A 26 6.37 0.90 -2.57
N GLU A 27 7.00 0.26 -1.59
CA GLU A 27 7.49 -1.12 -1.72
C GLU A 27 6.35 -2.14 -1.73
N GLN A 28 5.37 -2.02 -0.82
CA GLN A 28 4.34 -3.05 -0.63
C GLN A 28 2.99 -2.48 -0.18
N ILE A 29 1.92 -3.16 -0.59
CA ILE A 29 0.54 -2.93 -0.13
C ILE A 29 -0.08 -4.30 0.17
N LEU A 30 -0.66 -4.44 1.37
CA LEU A 30 -1.34 -5.65 1.82
C LEU A 30 -2.80 -5.34 2.14
N PHE A 31 -3.71 -6.09 1.52
CA PHE A 31 -5.14 -6.05 1.83
C PHE A 31 -5.47 -7.21 2.76
N CYS A 32 -5.92 -6.89 3.96
CA CYS A 32 -6.34 -7.84 4.97
C CYS A 32 -7.86 -7.83 5.07
N GLN A 33 -8.48 -8.98 4.91
CA GLN A 33 -9.91 -9.15 5.11
C GLN A 33 -10.16 -10.36 6.01
N ASP A 34 -11.00 -10.18 7.02
CA ASP A 34 -11.54 -11.29 7.80
C ASP A 34 -13.07 -11.23 7.81
N ALA A 35 -13.70 -12.28 7.30
CA ALA A 35 -15.15 -12.36 7.18
C ALA A 35 -15.85 -12.59 8.53
N ALA A 36 -15.20 -13.26 9.48
CA ALA A 36 -15.80 -13.58 10.78
C ALA A 36 -15.91 -12.32 11.66
N SER A 37 -14.88 -11.48 11.68
CA SER A 37 -14.89 -10.19 12.37
C SER A 37 -15.44 -9.03 11.53
N GLY A 38 -15.58 -9.21 10.21
CA GLY A 38 -15.91 -8.14 9.28
C GLY A 38 -14.76 -7.14 9.05
N LEU A 39 -13.53 -7.49 9.46
CA LEU A 39 -12.37 -6.64 9.29
C LEU A 39 -12.05 -6.43 7.81
N LYS A 40 -11.88 -5.17 7.44
CA LYS A 40 -11.22 -4.74 6.21
C LYS A 40 -10.11 -3.78 6.59
N ALA A 41 -8.88 -4.14 6.29
CA ALA A 41 -7.71 -3.32 6.57
C ALA A 41 -6.78 -3.27 5.37
N ILE A 42 -6.12 -2.12 5.20
CA ILE A 42 -5.10 -1.90 4.19
C ILE A 42 -3.85 -1.49 4.94
N ILE A 43 -2.75 -2.19 4.68
CA ILE A 43 -1.44 -1.91 5.24
C ILE A 43 -0.54 -1.53 4.06
N SER A 44 0.08 -0.35 4.09
CA SER A 44 1.04 0.05 3.06
C SER A 44 2.40 0.36 3.66
N ILE A 45 3.43 -0.18 3.02
CA ILE A 45 4.84 0.01 3.36
C ILE A 45 5.43 0.89 2.26
N HIS A 46 5.92 2.07 2.64
CA HIS A 46 6.53 2.99 1.70
C HIS A 46 7.99 2.64 1.42
N ASP A 47 8.83 2.60 2.46
CA ASP A 47 10.27 2.36 2.33
C ASP A 47 10.78 1.65 3.60
N THR A 48 11.65 0.66 3.46
CA THR A 48 12.30 -0.08 4.56
C THR A 48 13.83 0.01 4.55
N THR A 49 14.40 0.97 3.81
CA THR A 49 15.86 1.15 3.64
C THR A 49 16.59 1.40 4.95
N LEU A 50 16.01 2.19 5.86
CA LEU A 50 16.63 2.54 7.15
C LEU A 50 16.36 1.50 8.26
N GLY A 51 15.37 0.64 8.08
CA GLY A 51 14.92 -0.27 9.12
C GLY A 51 13.50 -0.80 8.90
N PRO A 52 12.94 -1.49 9.91
CA PRO A 52 11.58 -2.02 9.82
C PRO A 52 10.56 -0.88 9.82
N ALA A 53 9.58 -0.95 8.91
CA ALA A 53 8.55 0.08 8.79
C ALA A 53 7.70 0.20 10.06
N LEU A 54 7.68 1.41 10.64
CA LEU A 54 6.85 1.75 11.79
C LEU A 54 5.78 2.77 11.41
N GLY A 55 4.52 2.43 11.72
CA GLY A 55 3.37 3.30 11.49
C GLY A 55 2.24 3.03 12.48
N GLY A 56 1.36 4.01 12.66
CA GLY A 56 0.16 3.86 13.49
C GLY A 56 -0.99 3.20 12.72
N THR A 57 -1.87 2.50 13.45
CA THR A 57 -3.13 1.99 12.88
C THR A 57 -4.22 3.04 13.03
N ARG A 58 -4.91 3.34 11.92
CA ARG A 58 -6.06 4.25 11.89
C ARG A 58 -7.32 3.48 11.54
N MET A 59 -8.36 3.61 12.35
CA MET A 59 -9.71 3.16 12.03
C MET A 59 -10.55 4.37 11.66
N TRP A 60 -11.09 4.38 10.44
CA TRP A 60 -11.93 5.46 9.94
C TRP A 60 -12.96 4.91 8.95
N MET A 61 -14.14 5.54 8.91
CA MET A 61 -15.19 5.21 7.95
C MET A 61 -14.96 6.01 6.67
N TYR A 62 -14.45 5.34 5.63
CA TYR A 62 -14.31 5.91 4.29
C TYR A 62 -15.57 5.66 3.46
N GLN A 63 -15.87 6.54 2.50
CA GLN A 63 -17.05 6.34 1.64
C GLN A 63 -16.82 5.23 0.62
N ASN A 64 -15.56 5.02 0.21
CA ASN A 64 -15.17 4.00 -0.76
C ASN A 64 -13.75 3.47 -0.46
N GLU A 65 -13.41 2.31 -1.02
CA GLU A 65 -12.12 1.64 -0.80
C GLU A 65 -10.94 2.46 -1.38
N MET A 66 -11.18 3.23 -2.44
CA MET A 66 -10.16 4.10 -3.05
C MET A 66 -9.75 5.27 -2.14
N GLU A 67 -10.67 5.85 -1.38
CA GLU A 67 -10.36 6.87 -0.37
C GLU A 67 -9.46 6.30 0.73
N GLY A 68 -9.78 5.10 1.23
CA GLY A 68 -8.96 4.41 2.22
C GLY A 68 -7.56 4.10 1.68
N LEU A 69 -7.47 3.64 0.43
CA LEU A 69 -6.19 3.38 -0.25
C LEU A 69 -5.36 4.66 -0.41
N ASN A 70 -5.97 5.75 -0.89
CA ASN A 70 -5.26 7.02 -1.06
C ASN A 70 -4.77 7.58 0.29
N ASP A 71 -5.56 7.42 1.36
CA ASP A 71 -5.17 7.88 2.69
C ASP A 71 -4.00 7.06 3.26
N VAL A 72 -4.03 5.73 3.17
CA VAL A 72 -2.96 4.88 3.70
C VAL A 72 -1.63 5.10 2.96
N LEU A 73 -1.66 5.26 1.63
CA LEU A 73 -0.47 5.58 0.84
C LEU A 73 0.13 6.93 1.26
N ARG A 74 -0.71 7.95 1.40
CA ARG A 74 -0.27 9.28 1.85
C ARG A 74 0.33 9.24 3.26
N LEU A 75 -0.29 8.52 4.18
CA LEU A 75 0.13 8.44 5.58
C LEU A 75 1.44 7.67 5.75
N SER A 76 1.58 6.51 5.10
CA SER A 76 2.80 5.69 5.17
C SER A 76 4.02 6.41 4.59
N ARG A 77 3.85 7.14 3.48
CA ARG A 77 4.91 8.03 2.96
C ARG A 77 5.30 9.12 3.96
N GLY A 78 4.31 9.73 4.62
CA GLY A 78 4.56 10.71 5.69
C GLY A 78 5.36 10.12 6.85
N MET A 79 5.12 8.85 7.20
CA MET A 79 5.86 8.16 8.26
C MET A 79 7.32 7.90 7.90
N THR A 80 7.63 7.47 6.67
CA THR A 80 9.04 7.35 6.22
C THR A 80 9.81 8.66 6.38
N TYR A 81 9.24 9.79 5.93
CA TYR A 81 9.91 11.08 6.10
C TYR A 81 10.03 11.51 7.56
N LYS A 82 8.99 11.24 8.37
CA LYS A 82 9.00 11.57 9.78
C LYS A 82 10.03 10.75 10.56
N ASN A 83 10.16 9.46 10.26
CA ASN A 83 11.11 8.58 10.92
C ASN A 83 12.55 8.93 10.50
N SER A 84 12.79 9.12 9.20
CA SER A 84 14.11 9.48 8.68
C SER A 84 14.61 10.83 9.19
N ILE A 85 13.78 11.88 9.23
CA ILE A 85 14.20 13.18 9.78
C ILE A 85 14.40 13.14 11.31
N SER A 86 13.73 12.21 12.00
CA SER A 86 13.90 12.02 13.43
C SER A 86 15.18 11.23 13.78
N GLY A 87 15.94 10.78 12.78
CA GLY A 87 17.14 9.96 12.97
C GLY A 87 16.85 8.60 13.60
N LEU A 88 15.66 8.05 13.33
CA LEU A 88 15.29 6.70 13.76
C LEU A 88 15.69 5.71 12.66
N ASP A 89 16.25 4.57 13.05
CA ASP A 89 16.55 3.44 12.16
C ASP A 89 15.25 2.64 11.87
N LEU A 90 14.27 3.32 11.25
CA LEU A 90 12.89 2.88 11.01
C LEU A 90 12.31 3.42 9.70
#